data_AF-A0A9E1IVS3-F1
#
_entry.id   AF-A0A9E1IVS3-F1
#
_cell.length_a   1.000
_cell.length_b   1.000
_cell.length_c   1.000
_cell.angle_alpha   90.00
_cell.angle_beta   90.00
_cell.angle_gamma   90.00
#
_symmetry.space_group_name_H-M   'P 1'
#
loop_
_entity.id
_entity.type
_entity.pdbx_description
1 polymer ?
#
loop_
_entity_poly.entity_id
_entity_poly.type
_entity_poly.pdbx_seq_one_letter_code
_entity_poly.pdbx_strand_id
1 'polypeptide(L)'
;MVTKDEKQGALSLSQSKSEDNWLQDSLNESTSEVFQMTREEVREIKILKRKGFKEFADAYYEYLQLEKKEGSLDYTLKEYCEEKGIKYRFPK
;
A
#
# COMPACT_ATOMS: atom_id res chain seq x y z
N MET A 1 1.94 3.19 56.41
CA MET A 1 2.65 4.50 56.49
C MET A 1 3.78 4.42 55.46
N VAL A 2 3.52 4.84 54.22
CA VAL A 2 3.67 6.20 53.66
C VAL A 2 5.13 6.52 53.31
N THR A 3 5.41 6.34 52.01
CA THR A 3 6.19 7.16 51.05
C THR A 3 7.62 7.60 51.33
N LYS A 4 8.44 7.47 50.28
CA LYS A 4 9.30 8.50 49.64
C LYS A 4 10.22 7.80 48.64
N ASP A 5 10.66 8.30 47.50
CA ASP A 5 10.31 9.40 46.58
C ASP A 5 11.43 9.37 45.51
N GLU A 6 11.16 9.83 44.28
CA GLU A 6 12.14 10.33 43.29
C GLU A 6 13.15 9.33 42.65
N LYS A 7 13.56 9.38 41.37
CA LYS A 7 13.52 10.42 40.33
C LYS A 7 13.93 9.85 38.94
N GLN A 8 13.26 10.35 37.90
CA GLN A 8 13.77 10.81 36.58
C GLN A 8 14.62 9.93 35.63
N GLY A 9 14.24 9.95 34.34
CA GLY A 9 15.12 9.67 33.19
C GLY A 9 14.36 9.08 31.99
N ALA A 10 13.63 9.89 31.21
CA ALA A 10 14.04 10.36 29.88
C ALA A 10 13.96 9.31 28.74
N LEU A 11 12.96 9.52 27.86
CA LEU A 11 13.02 9.34 26.41
C LEU A 11 13.87 8.18 25.86
N SER A 12 13.20 7.14 25.37
CA SER A 12 13.62 6.50 24.12
C SER A 12 12.37 6.04 23.38
N LEU A 13 11.99 6.85 22.39
CA LEU A 13 11.25 6.41 21.21
C LEU A 13 11.80 5.03 20.79
N SER A 14 11.02 3.98 20.97
CA SER A 14 11.17 2.80 20.11
C SER A 14 10.02 2.86 19.11
N GLN A 15 10.21 3.70 18.09
CA GLN A 15 9.56 3.48 16.81
C GLN A 15 9.96 2.09 16.30
N SER A 16 9.07 1.47 15.54
CA SER A 16 9.22 0.17 14.86
C SER A 16 8.87 -1.02 15.77
N LYS A 17 7.84 -1.82 15.50
CA LYS A 17 7.46 -2.42 14.21
C LYS A 17 5.96 -2.76 14.24
N SER A 18 5.11 -1.98 13.59
CA SER A 18 3.72 -2.38 13.31
C SER A 18 3.39 -2.33 11.83
N GLU A 19 4.40 -2.37 10.96
CA GLU A 19 4.20 -2.40 9.52
C GLU A 19 4.05 -3.81 8.94
N ASP A 20 4.37 -4.85 9.74
CA ASP A 20 4.44 -6.24 9.30
C ASP A 20 3.18 -7.09 9.58
N ASN A 21 2.14 -6.53 10.21
CA ASN A 21 0.92 -7.32 10.50
C ASN A 21 0.00 -7.52 9.28
N TRP A 22 0.24 -6.79 8.18
CA TRP A 22 -0.65 -6.77 7.01
C TRP A 22 -0.34 -7.84 5.95
N LEU A 23 0.85 -8.44 5.99
CA LEU A 23 1.19 -9.55 5.09
C LEU A 23 0.47 -10.84 5.51
N GLN A 24 0.02 -10.94 6.76
CA GLN A 24 -0.72 -12.11 7.23
C GLN A 24 -2.21 -12.08 6.85
N ASP A 25 -2.87 -10.91 6.85
CA ASP A 25 -4.29 -10.83 6.47
C ASP A 25 -4.54 -11.12 4.99
N SER A 26 -3.59 -10.80 4.10
CA SER A 26 -3.72 -11.13 2.67
C SER A 26 -3.55 -12.63 2.36
N LEU A 27 -3.04 -13.41 3.30
CA LEU A 27 -2.81 -14.86 3.14
C LEU A 27 -3.97 -15.70 3.69
N ASN A 28 -4.93 -15.11 4.41
CA ASN A 28 -5.89 -15.86 5.20
C ASN A 28 -7.33 -15.86 4.67
N GLU A 29 -7.67 -15.07 3.65
CA GLU A 29 -9.04 -15.03 3.15
C GLU A 29 -9.20 -15.89 1.89
N SER A 30 -9.50 -17.16 2.16
CA SER A 30 -10.25 -18.01 1.24
C SER A 30 -11.56 -17.32 0.86
N THR A 31 -11.60 -16.54 -0.23
CA THR A 31 -12.82 -16.27 -1.02
C THR A 31 -12.50 -15.62 -2.37
N SER A 32 -13.18 -16.11 -3.41
CA SER A 32 -13.60 -15.42 -4.64
C SER A 32 -12.58 -14.58 -5.43
N GLU A 33 -12.06 -15.11 -6.55
CA GLU A 33 -11.62 -14.34 -7.74
C GLU A 33 -10.84 -13.03 -7.50
N VAL A 34 -10.09 -12.92 -6.40
CA VAL A 34 -9.18 -11.79 -6.17
C VAL A 34 -7.95 -12.08 -7.02
N PHE A 35 -7.78 -11.31 -8.10
CA PHE A 35 -6.55 -11.33 -8.90
C PHE A 35 -5.34 -11.30 -7.98
N GLN A 36 -4.50 -12.34 -8.05
CA GLN A 36 -3.34 -12.46 -7.18
C GLN A 36 -2.34 -11.35 -7.53
N MET A 37 -2.30 -10.33 -6.67
CA MET A 37 -1.29 -9.27 -6.73
C MET A 37 0.01 -9.79 -6.13
N THR A 38 1.13 -9.46 -6.76
CA THR A 38 2.44 -9.79 -6.19
C THR A 38 2.68 -8.94 -4.95
N ARG A 39 3.57 -9.41 -4.07
CA ARG A 39 3.90 -8.69 -2.84
C ARG A 39 4.47 -7.31 -3.14
N GLU A 40 5.23 -7.19 -4.22
CA GLU A 40 5.85 -5.97 -4.71
C GLU A 40 4.79 -4.97 -5.17
N GLU A 41 3.83 -5.38 -5.99
CA GLU A 41 2.72 -4.52 -6.44
C GLU A 41 1.87 -3.99 -5.28
N VAL A 42 1.52 -4.87 -4.32
CA VAL A 42 0.77 -4.47 -3.11
C VAL A 42 1.55 -3.43 -2.31
N ARG A 43 2.87 -3.62 -2.18
CA ARG A 43 3.75 -2.68 -1.48
C ARG A 43 3.80 -1.32 -2.19
N GLU A 44 3.91 -1.31 -3.51
CA GLU A 44 3.92 -0.08 -4.31
C GLU A 44 2.61 0.71 -4.15
N ILE A 45 1.46 0.06 -4.29
CA ILE A 45 0.14 0.69 -4.11
C ILE A 45 0.02 1.29 -2.70
N LYS A 46 0.50 0.57 -1.68
CA LYS A 46 0.49 1.08 -0.30
C LYS A 46 1.37 2.32 -0.13
N ILE A 47 2.55 2.34 -0.75
CA ILE A 47 3.45 3.50 -0.75
C ILE A 47 2.79 4.69 -1.45
N LEU A 48 2.15 4.47 -2.60
CA LEU A 48 1.44 5.51 -3.35
C LEU A 48 0.32 6.12 -2.50
N LYS A 49 -0.52 5.28 -1.86
CA LYS A 49 -1.59 5.73 -0.96
C LYS A 49 -1.05 6.55 0.22
N ARG A 50 0.02 6.10 0.88
CA ARG A 50 0.66 6.82 1.99
C ARG A 50 1.28 8.16 1.58
N LYS A 51 1.77 8.27 0.35
CA LYS A 51 2.33 9.51 -0.21
C LYS A 51 1.26 10.49 -0.72
N GLY A 52 -0.03 10.17 -0.57
CA GLY A 52 -1.15 11.02 -0.99
C GLY A 52 -1.57 10.83 -2.45
N PHE A 53 -1.01 9.85 -3.16
CA PHE A 53 -1.37 9.54 -4.54
C PHE A 53 -2.51 8.51 -4.60
N LYS A 54 -3.60 8.74 -3.84
CA LYS A 54 -4.69 7.75 -3.70
C LYS A 54 -5.33 7.42 -5.05
N GLU A 55 -5.73 8.42 -5.82
CA GLU A 55 -6.39 8.23 -7.13
C GLU A 55 -5.49 7.47 -8.11
N PHE A 56 -4.20 7.82 -8.16
CA PHE A 56 -3.22 7.12 -8.97
C PHE A 56 -2.99 5.68 -8.48
N ALA A 57 -2.96 5.43 -7.17
CA ALA A 57 -2.81 4.10 -6.61
C ALA A 57 -4.01 3.19 -6.91
N ASP A 58 -5.21 3.75 -6.88
CA ASP A 58 -6.44 3.03 -7.23
C ASP A 58 -6.48 2.73 -8.74
N ALA A 59 -6.10 3.69 -9.59
CA ALA A 59 -5.98 3.43 -11.03
C ALA A 59 -4.89 2.41 -11.38
N TYR A 60 -3.75 2.44 -10.68
CA TYR A 60 -2.69 1.45 -10.85
C TYR A 60 -3.17 0.04 -10.46
N TYR A 61 -3.92 -0.07 -9.35
CA TYR A 61 -4.54 -1.34 -8.95
C TYR A 61 -5.50 -1.87 -10.01
N GLU A 62 -6.39 -1.03 -10.54
CA GLU A 62 -7.32 -1.41 -11.60
C GLU A 62 -6.61 -1.81 -12.90
N TYR A 63 -5.58 -1.07 -13.30
CA TYR A 63 -4.76 -1.39 -14.47
C TYR A 63 -4.11 -2.78 -14.33
N LEU A 64 -3.51 -3.09 -13.17
CA LEU A 64 -2.89 -4.40 -12.93
C LEU A 64 -3.91 -5.54 -12.96
N GLN A 65 -5.14 -5.31 -12.50
CA GLN A 65 -6.21 -6.30 -12.63
C GLN A 65 -6.59 -6.55 -14.09
N LEU A 66 -6.72 -5.49 -14.89
CA LEU A 66 -7.04 -5.58 -16.31
C LEU A 66 -5.93 -6.31 -17.08
N GLU A 67 -4.67 -5.95 -16.83
CA GLU A 67 -3.50 -6.58 -17.46
C GLU A 67 -3.43 -8.08 -17.15
N LYS A 68 -3.72 -8.48 -15.90
CA LYS A 68 -3.75 -9.91 -15.54
C LYS A 68 -4.95 -10.66 -16.12
N LYS A 69 -6.07 -9.97 -16.33
CA LYS A 69 -7.28 -10.56 -16.92
C LYS A 69 -7.11 -10.80 -18.42
N GLU A 70 -6.55 -9.83 -19.12
CA GLU A 70 -6.36 -9.87 -20.58
C GLU A 70 -5.00 -10.48 -20.99
N GLY A 71 -4.08 -10.64 -20.03
CA GLY A 71 -2.72 -11.14 -20.21
C GLY A 71 -1.75 -10.05 -20.67
N SER A 72 -2.23 -9.10 -21.49
CA SER A 72 -1.51 -7.89 -21.87
C SER A 72 -2.49 -6.84 -22.37
N LEU A 73 -2.24 -5.58 -22.05
CA LEU A 73 -3.01 -4.45 -22.56
C LEU A 73 -2.30 -3.83 -23.78
N ASP A 74 -3.06 -3.27 -24.71
CA ASP A 74 -2.56 -2.53 -25.87
C ASP A 74 -2.25 -1.05 -25.54
N TYR A 75 -2.54 -0.64 -24.32
CA TYR A 75 -2.26 0.68 -23.76
C TYR A 75 -1.41 0.58 -22.48
N THR A 76 -0.67 1.64 -22.19
CA THR A 76 0.16 1.77 -21.00
C THR A 76 -0.64 2.29 -19.81
N LEU A 77 -0.13 2.07 -18.59
CA LEU A 77 -0.69 2.69 -17.37
C LEU A 77 -0.78 4.22 -17.46
N LYS A 78 0.14 4.86 -18.18
CA LYS A 78 0.12 6.30 -18.39
C LYS A 78 -1.11 6.71 -19.23
N GLU A 79 -1.34 6.05 -20.34
CA GLU A 79 -2.52 6.29 -21.20
C GLU A 79 -3.81 6.01 -20.45
N TYR A 80 -3.86 4.93 -19.67
CA TYR A 80 -4.99 4.62 -18.78
C TYR A 80 -5.29 5.74 -17.77
N CYS A 81 -4.25 6.29 -17.13
CA CYS A 81 -4.42 7.42 -16.23
C CYS A 81 -4.89 8.69 -16.97
N GLU A 82 -4.35 8.98 -18.15
CA GLU A 82 -4.73 10.14 -18.96
C GLU A 82 -6.19 10.08 -19.39
N GLU A 83 -6.68 8.90 -19.82
CA GLU A 83 -8.08 8.68 -20.18
C GLU A 83 -9.02 8.92 -18.98
N LYS A 84 -8.59 8.53 -17.78
CA LYS A 84 -9.33 8.76 -16.53
C LYS A 84 -9.18 10.18 -15.96
N GLY A 85 -8.41 11.05 -16.60
CA GLY A 85 -8.09 12.39 -16.06
C GLY A 85 -7.23 12.37 -14.79
N ILE A 86 -6.57 11.25 -14.51
CA ILE A 86 -5.71 11.06 -13.35
C ILE A 86 -4.30 11.51 -13.69
N LYS A 87 -3.72 12.36 -12.84
CA LYS A 87 -2.35 12.81 -13.05
C LYS A 87 -1.37 11.63 -12.84
N TYR A 88 -0.82 11.11 -13.93
CA TYR A 88 0.22 10.10 -13.87
C TYR A 88 1.45 10.63 -13.14
N ARG A 89 1.76 10.05 -11.98
CA ARG A 89 2.93 10.44 -11.19
C ARG A 89 3.41 9.28 -10.33
N PHE A 90 4.43 8.58 -10.82
CA PHE A 90 5.24 7.79 -9.92
C PHE A 90 6.08 8.71 -9.03
N PRO A 91 6.09 8.47 -7.71
CA PRO A 91 6.99 9.18 -6.82
C PRO A 91 8.44 8.80 -7.19
N LYS A 92 9.28 9.82 -7.39
CA LYS A 92 10.73 9.65 -7.48
C LYS A 92 11.32 9.10 -6.17
#